data_AF-A0A937EYD2-F1
#
_entry.id   AF-A0A937EYD2-F1
#
_cell.length_a   1.000
_cell.length_b   1.000
_cell.length_c   1.000
_cell.angle_alpha   90.00
_cell.angle_beta   90.00
_cell.angle_gamma   90.00
#
_symmetry.space_group_name_H-M   'P 1'
#
loop_
_entity.id
_entity.type
_entity.pdbx_description
1 polymer ?
#
loop_
_entity_poly.entity_id
_entity_poly.type
_entity_poly.pdbx_seq_one_letter_code
_entity_poly.pdbx_strand_id
1 'polypeptide(L)'
;MIMDNFGKKVRDRRLQEGLSQEELAQKVGISRNYLSQIERGQSTNLSWQVMERLTSTLGLQGEQHPLPEFELAELPPSLADFAQTAQLPPDDVLMLARLKYRGQQPTSPEKWELLYNVIKMTVNK
;
A
#
# COMPACT_ATOMS: atom_id res chain seq x y z
N MET A 1 10.58 3.02 -6.48
CA MET A 1 9.91 2.36 -7.63
C MET A 1 8.81 1.41 -7.11
N ILE A 2 7.75 1.98 -6.52
CA ILE A 2 6.53 1.27 -6.05
C ILE A 2 5.27 2.05 -6.49
N MET A 3 5.34 3.39 -6.57
CA MET A 3 4.22 4.24 -7.02
C MET A 3 3.90 4.18 -8.52
N ASP A 4 4.86 3.82 -9.40
CA ASP A 4 4.64 3.77 -10.85
C ASP A 4 3.53 2.78 -11.27
N ASN A 5 3.26 1.76 -10.44
CA ASN A 5 2.26 0.75 -10.78
C ASN A 5 0.83 1.17 -10.37
N PHE A 6 0.66 2.01 -9.34
CA PHE A 6 -0.67 2.37 -8.85
C PHE A 6 -1.42 3.27 -9.82
N GLY A 7 -0.80 4.35 -10.29
CA GLY A 7 -1.41 5.27 -11.25
C GLY A 7 -1.83 4.58 -12.55
N LYS A 8 -0.98 3.66 -13.03
CA LYS A 8 -1.28 2.84 -14.20
C LYS A 8 -2.47 1.91 -13.97
N LYS A 9 -2.52 1.19 -12.84
CA LYS A 9 -3.67 0.34 -12.49
C LYS A 9 -4.99 1.11 -12.41
N VAL A 10 -4.97 2.29 -11.79
CA VAL A 10 -6.13 3.18 -11.72
C VAL A 10 -6.61 3.54 -13.13
N ARG A 11 -5.68 3.93 -14.02
CA ARG A 11 -6.00 4.25 -15.42
C ARG A 11 -6.59 3.05 -16.15
N ASP A 12 -5.94 1.90 -16.06
CA ASP A 12 -6.35 0.69 -16.78
C ASP A 12 -7.74 0.23 -16.34
N ARG A 13 -8.01 0.23 -15.03
CA ARG A 13 -9.33 -0.12 -14.50
C ARG A 13 -10.40 0.91 -14.85
N ARG A 14 -10.09 2.20 -14.78
CA ARG A 14 -11.01 3.27 -15.23
C ARG A 14 -11.43 3.05 -16.68
N LEU A 15 -10.48 2.70 -17.55
CA LEU A 15 -10.76 2.43 -18.96
C LEU A 15 -11.58 1.15 -19.16
N GLN A 16 -11.33 0.09 -18.37
CA GLN A 16 -12.14 -1.14 -18.38
C GLN A 16 -13.59 -0.87 -17.98
N GLU A 17 -13.83 0.04 -17.03
CA GLU A 17 -15.18 0.46 -16.63
C GLU A 17 -15.81 1.49 -17.58
N GLY A 18 -15.11 1.91 -18.64
CA GLY A 18 -15.62 2.88 -19.61
C GLY A 18 -15.75 4.30 -19.05
N LEU A 19 -15.11 4.61 -17.93
CA LEU A 19 -15.22 5.91 -17.26
C LEU A 19 -14.25 6.94 -17.85
N SER A 20 -14.71 8.18 -18.01
CA SER A 20 -13.85 9.33 -18.20
C SER A 20 -13.11 9.71 -16.91
N GLN A 21 -12.04 10.48 -17.04
CA GLN A 21 -11.34 11.01 -15.87
C GLN A 21 -12.25 11.93 -15.02
N GLU A 22 -13.17 12.65 -15.63
CA GLU A 22 -14.11 13.52 -14.90
C GLU A 22 -15.07 12.68 -14.05
N GLU A 23 -15.66 11.63 -14.63
CA GLU A 23 -16.59 10.75 -13.93
C GLU A 23 -15.93 10.03 -12.75
N LEU A 24 -14.72 9.49 -12.94
CA LEU A 24 -14.01 8.84 -11.83
C LEU A 24 -13.61 9.87 -10.76
N ALA A 25 -13.13 11.05 -11.15
CA ALA A 25 -12.75 12.08 -10.20
C ALA A 25 -13.94 12.53 -9.33
N GLN A 26 -15.13 12.67 -9.93
CA GLN A 26 -16.37 12.96 -9.22
C GLN A 26 -16.76 11.84 -8.25
N LYS A 27 -16.72 10.57 -8.67
CA LYS A 27 -17.01 9.42 -7.80
C LYS A 27 -16.09 9.36 -6.58
N VAL A 28 -14.81 9.67 -6.77
CA VAL A 28 -13.78 9.63 -5.71
C VAL A 28 -13.80 10.90 -4.85
N GLY A 29 -14.35 12.00 -5.35
CA GLY A 29 -14.36 13.31 -4.68
C GLY A 29 -13.00 14.01 -4.76
N ILE A 30 -12.38 14.02 -5.94
CA ILE A 30 -11.13 14.73 -6.25
C ILE A 30 -11.26 15.54 -7.54
N SER A 31 -10.28 16.40 -7.84
CA SER A 31 -10.26 17.11 -9.12
C SER A 31 -9.78 16.21 -10.25
N ARG A 32 -10.32 16.41 -11.46
CA ARG A 32 -9.84 15.73 -12.69
C ARG A 32 -8.34 15.92 -12.92
N ASN A 33 -7.82 17.10 -12.63
CA ASN A 33 -6.38 17.39 -12.76
C ASN A 33 -5.55 16.54 -11.78
N TYR A 34 -6.02 16.39 -10.55
CA TYR A 34 -5.36 15.53 -9.56
C TYR A 34 -5.40 14.06 -9.99
N LEU A 35 -6.54 13.57 -10.48
CA LEU A 35 -6.64 12.22 -11.05
C LEU A 35 -5.67 12.02 -12.22
N SER A 36 -5.55 13.00 -13.12
CA SER A 36 -4.60 12.95 -14.25
C SER A 36 -3.13 12.90 -13.78
N GLN A 37 -2.78 13.60 -12.70
CA GLN A 37 -1.45 13.50 -12.10
C GLN A 37 -1.21 12.13 -11.47
N ILE A 38 -2.21 11.56 -10.80
CA ILE A 38 -2.16 10.20 -10.23
C ILE A 38 -1.93 9.17 -11.33
N GLU A 39 -2.73 9.19 -12.40
CA GLU A 39 -2.63 8.24 -13.52
C GLU A 39 -1.27 8.28 -14.25
N ARG A 40 -0.59 9.43 -14.21
CA ARG A 40 0.74 9.63 -14.81
C ARG A 40 1.90 9.38 -13.83
N GLY A 41 1.62 8.97 -12.60
CA GLY A 41 2.64 8.75 -11.57
C GLY A 41 3.31 10.04 -11.06
N GLN A 42 2.71 11.21 -11.35
CA GLN A 42 3.26 12.52 -10.97
C GLN A 42 2.85 12.97 -9.57
N SER A 43 1.94 12.25 -8.92
CA SER A 43 1.51 12.54 -7.56
C SER A 43 2.46 11.89 -6.55
N THR A 44 3.31 12.70 -5.92
CA THR A 44 4.31 12.26 -4.93
C THR A 44 3.73 12.08 -3.52
N ASN A 45 2.61 12.74 -3.21
CA ASN A 45 1.94 12.72 -1.90
C ASN A 45 0.47 12.31 -2.04
N LEU A 46 0.22 11.11 -2.57
CA LEU A 46 -1.13 10.55 -2.60
C LEU A 46 -1.54 10.15 -1.18
N SER A 47 -2.58 10.75 -0.62
CA SER A 47 -3.04 10.38 0.71
C SER A 47 -3.65 8.98 0.71
N TRP A 48 -3.50 8.26 1.82
CA TRP A 48 -4.11 6.94 2.03
C TRP A 48 -5.61 6.96 1.74
N GLN A 49 -6.32 7.99 2.19
CA GLN A 49 -7.75 8.17 1.96
C GLN A 49 -8.13 8.30 0.48
N VAL A 50 -7.30 8.91 -0.36
CA VAL A 50 -7.56 9.00 -1.81
C VAL A 50 -7.27 7.65 -2.46
N MET A 51 -6.20 6.98 -2.03
CA MET A 51 -5.86 5.64 -2.50
C MET A 51 -6.98 4.64 -2.19
N GLU A 52 -7.46 4.61 -0.95
CA GLU A 52 -8.58 3.77 -0.50
C GLU A 52 -9.86 4.07 -1.27
N ARG A 53 -10.23 5.35 -1.45
CA ARG A 53 -11.42 5.70 -2.25
C ARG A 53 -11.30 5.25 -3.70
N LEU A 54 -10.13 5.42 -4.33
CA LEU A 54 -9.88 4.95 -5.68
C LEU A 54 -10.01 3.43 -5.78
N THR A 55 -9.39 2.69 -4.87
CA THR A 55 -9.44 1.23 -4.89
C THR A 55 -10.84 0.71 -4.62
N SER A 56 -11.58 1.34 -3.72
CA SER A 56 -12.99 1.02 -3.43
C SER A 56 -13.88 1.28 -4.64
N THR A 57 -13.73 2.44 -5.28
CA THR A 57 -14.58 2.86 -6.41
C THR A 57 -14.39 1.98 -7.62
N LEU A 58 -13.15 1.57 -7.89
CA LEU A 58 -12.75 0.78 -9.04
C LEU A 58 -12.77 -0.74 -8.78
N GLY A 59 -13.23 -1.16 -7.60
CA GLY A 59 -13.22 -2.57 -7.20
C GLY A 59 -11.82 -3.20 -7.21
N LEU A 60 -10.78 -2.40 -6.96
CA LEU A 60 -9.39 -2.86 -6.84
C LEU A 60 -9.08 -3.39 -5.43
N GLN A 61 -10.06 -3.43 -4.52
CA GLN A 61 -9.91 -3.98 -3.16
C GLN A 61 -9.55 -5.49 -3.13
N GLY A 62 -9.58 -6.18 -4.26
CA GLY A 62 -9.24 -7.62 -4.37
C GLY A 62 -8.06 -7.94 -5.27
N GLU A 63 -7.47 -6.97 -5.98
CA GLU A 63 -6.24 -7.20 -6.73
C GLU A 63 -5.04 -7.09 -5.79
N GLN A 64 -5.00 -8.05 -4.87
CA GLN A 64 -3.74 -8.51 -4.34
C GLN A 64 -2.86 -8.75 -5.56
N HIS A 65 -1.76 -7.99 -5.69
CA HIS A 65 -0.61 -8.54 -6.37
C HIS A 65 -0.47 -9.94 -5.78
N PRO A 66 -0.48 -11.04 -6.56
CA PRO A 66 -0.09 -12.32 -6.00
C PRO A 66 1.21 -12.01 -5.29
N LEU A 67 1.19 -12.08 -3.96
CA LEU A 67 2.40 -11.92 -3.16
C LEU A 67 3.35 -12.88 -3.88
N PRO A 68 4.50 -12.41 -4.45
CA PRO A 68 5.45 -13.36 -5.02
C PRO A 68 5.65 -14.37 -3.90
N GLU A 69 5.23 -15.63 -4.12
CA GLU A 69 4.95 -16.61 -3.07
C GLU A 69 5.91 -16.39 -1.92
N PHE A 70 5.48 -15.57 -0.96
CA PHE A 70 6.30 -15.33 0.21
C PHE A 70 5.85 -16.50 1.03
N GLU A 71 6.55 -17.62 0.82
CA GLU A 71 6.42 -18.75 1.70
C GLU A 71 6.52 -18.16 3.11
N LEU A 72 5.41 -18.22 3.85
CA LEU A 72 5.36 -17.91 5.27
C LEU A 72 6.46 -18.65 6.06
N ALA A 73 7.14 -19.61 5.41
CA ALA A 73 8.30 -20.37 5.86
C ALA A 73 9.60 -19.55 6.06
N GLU A 74 9.76 -18.34 5.50
CA GLU A 74 11.00 -17.54 5.62
C GLU A 74 10.84 -16.21 6.38
N LEU A 75 9.88 -16.09 7.28
CA LEU A 75 9.83 -14.91 8.16
C LEU A 75 11.02 -14.94 9.14
N PRO A 76 11.71 -13.80 9.37
CA PRO A 76 12.66 -13.70 10.46
C PRO A 76 11.97 -14.10 11.77
N PRO A 77 12.55 -14.99 12.60
CA PRO A 77 11.90 -15.45 13.82
C PRO A 77 11.46 -14.29 14.73
N SER A 78 12.30 -13.27 14.85
CA SER A 78 11.99 -12.04 15.59
C SER A 78 10.79 -11.25 15.07
N LEU A 79 10.50 -11.31 13.76
CA LEU A 79 9.31 -10.67 13.18
C LEU A 79 8.07 -11.51 13.46
N ALA A 80 8.18 -12.84 13.35
CA ALA A 80 7.07 -13.74 13.65
C ALA A 80 6.63 -13.62 15.11
N ASP A 81 7.57 -13.58 16.05
CA ASP A 81 7.30 -13.40 17.48
C ASP A 81 6.59 -12.07 17.77
N PHE A 82 7.07 -10.98 17.15
CA PHE A 82 6.41 -9.68 17.25
C PHE A 82 5.00 -9.71 16.67
N ALA A 83 4.83 -10.25 15.46
CA ALA A 83 3.56 -10.33 14.77
C ALA A 83 2.50 -11.10 15.58
N GLN A 84 2.90 -12.21 16.21
CA GLN A 84 2.02 -12.99 17.08
C GLN A 84 1.66 -12.23 18.36
N THR A 85 2.66 -11.63 19.02
CA THR A 85 2.47 -10.89 20.28
C THR A 85 1.57 -9.67 20.09
N ALA A 86 1.81 -8.90 19.03
CA ALA A 86 1.07 -7.69 18.71
C ALA A 86 -0.21 -7.94 17.89
N GLN A 87 -0.49 -9.21 17.53
CA GLN A 87 -1.64 -9.64 16.72
C GLN A 87 -1.78 -8.81 15.43
N LEU A 88 -0.67 -8.67 14.70
CA LEU A 88 -0.64 -7.80 13.52
C LEU A 88 -1.51 -8.36 12.39
N PRO A 89 -2.18 -7.48 11.61
CA PRO A 89 -2.81 -7.87 10.36
C PRO A 89 -1.80 -8.53 9.41
N PRO A 90 -2.18 -9.55 8.64
CA PRO A 90 -1.29 -10.22 7.69
C PRO A 90 -0.61 -9.26 6.70
N ASP A 91 -1.34 -8.24 6.23
CA ASP A 91 -0.80 -7.23 5.32
C ASP A 91 0.33 -6.41 5.95
N ASP A 92 0.22 -6.09 7.24
CA ASP A 92 1.24 -5.37 8.00
C ASP A 92 2.49 -6.23 8.20
N VAL A 93 2.32 -7.52 8.47
CA VAL A 93 3.43 -8.48 8.58
C VAL A 93 4.19 -8.57 7.26
N LEU A 94 3.48 -8.66 6.14
CA LEU A 94 4.06 -8.72 4.80
C LEU A 94 4.77 -7.42 4.42
N MET A 95 4.22 -6.27 4.83
CA MET A 95 4.87 -4.98 4.68
C MET A 95 6.19 -4.96 5.46
N LEU A 96 6.17 -5.33 6.75
CA LEU A 96 7.34 -5.34 7.62
C LEU A 96 8.43 -6.31 7.12
N ALA A 97 8.05 -7.50 6.64
CA ALA A 97 8.98 -8.50 6.11
C ALA A 97 9.83 -7.97 4.93
N ARG A 98 9.27 -7.06 4.13
CA ARG A 98 9.96 -6.45 2.98
C ARG A 98 10.87 -5.28 3.36
N LEU A 99 10.76 -4.74 4.58
CA LEU A 99 11.56 -3.62 5.01
C LEU A 99 12.98 -4.03 5.36
N LYS A 100 13.94 -3.24 4.88
CA LYS A 100 15.35 -3.33 5.25
C LYS A 100 15.80 -1.97 5.79
N TYR A 101 16.29 -1.96 7.01
CA TYR A 101 16.90 -0.77 7.61
C TYR A 101 18.42 -0.87 7.49
N ARG A 102 19.05 0.07 6.77
CA ARG A 102 20.50 0.03 6.46
C ARG A 102 20.95 -1.31 5.85
N GLY A 103 20.09 -1.91 5.03
CA GLY A 103 20.34 -3.20 4.37
C GLY A 103 20.11 -4.43 5.25
N GLN A 104 19.79 -4.27 6.53
CA GLN A 104 19.55 -5.36 7.47
C GLN A 104 18.10 -5.35 7.98
N GLN A 105 17.60 -6.52 8.35
CA GLN A 105 16.34 -6.63 9.07
C GLN A 105 16.59 -6.53 10.58
N PRO A 106 15.63 -6.00 11.35
CA PRO A 106 15.65 -6.12 12.79
C PRO A 106 15.77 -7.57 13.24
N THR A 107 16.59 -7.79 14.25
CA THR A 107 16.87 -9.12 14.81
C THR A 107 16.13 -9.37 16.12
N SER A 108 15.30 -8.44 16.59
CA SER A 108 14.54 -8.59 17.83
C SER A 108 13.12 -8.02 17.71
N PRO A 109 12.12 -8.60 18.41
CA PRO A 109 10.73 -8.14 18.39
C PRO A 109 10.55 -6.68 18.79
N GLU A 110 11.32 -6.20 19.78
CA GLU A 110 11.21 -4.82 20.29
C GLU A 110 11.63 -3.80 19.22
N LYS A 111 12.63 -4.16 18.39
CA LYS A 111 13.04 -3.31 17.27
C LYS A 111 11.99 -3.30 16.15
N TRP A 112 11.30 -4.42 15.93
CA TRP A 112 10.17 -4.48 15.01
C TRP A 112 9.02 -3.60 15.47
N GLU A 113 8.72 -3.61 16.77
CA GLU A 113 7.71 -2.75 17.37
C GLU A 113 8.01 -1.27 17.18
N LEU A 114 9.24 -0.83 17.46
CA LEU A 114 9.65 0.56 17.25
C LEU A 114 9.48 1.00 15.79
N LEU A 115 9.89 0.17 14.83
CA LEU A 115 9.73 0.48 13.41
C LEU A 115 8.27 0.53 13.00
N TYR A 116 7.46 -0.45 13.44
CA TYR A 116 6.04 -0.48 13.14
C TYR A 116 5.32 0.75 13.68
N ASN A 117 5.63 1.16 14.92
CA ASN A 117 5.07 2.36 15.53
C ASN A 117 5.46 3.63 14.77
N VAL A 118 6.72 3.77 14.35
CA VAL A 118 7.16 4.92 13.54
C VAL A 118 6.42 4.98 12.20
N ILE A 119 6.25 3.85 11.51
CA ILE A 119 5.51 3.78 10.24
C ILE A 119 4.05 4.15 10.47
N LYS A 120 3.40 3.57 11.48
CA LYS A 120 2.02 3.89 11.82
C LYS A 120 1.84 5.37 12.16
N MET A 121 2.75 5.96 12.94
CA MET A 121 2.71 7.38 13.31
C MET A 121 2.94 8.33 12.12
N THR A 122 3.63 7.88 11.08
CA THR A 122 3.92 8.69 9.88
C THR A 122 2.88 8.53 8.78
N VAL A 123 2.21 7.37 8.70
CA VAL A 123 1.15 7.08 7.73
C VAL A 123 -0.23 7.58 8.20
N ASN A 124 -0.48 7.70 9.50
CA ASN A 124 -1.76 8.17 10.06
C ASN A 124 -1.88 9.71 10.22
N LYS A 125 -1.10 10.50 9.45
CA LYS A 125 -1.17 11.97 9.42
C LYS A 125 -1.89 12.52 8.20
#